data_AF-A0A523W035-F1
#
_entry.id   AF-A0A523W035-F1
#
_cell.length_a   1.000
_cell.length_b   1.000
_cell.length_c   1.000
_cell.angle_alpha   90.00
_cell.angle_beta   90.00
_cell.angle_gamma   90.00
#
_symmetry.space_group_name_H-M   'P 1'
#
loop_
_entity.id
_entity.type
_entity.pdbx_description
1 polymer ?
#
loop_
_entity_poly.entity_id
_entity_poly.type
_entity_poly.pdbx_seq_one_letter_code
_entity_poly.pdbx_strand_id
1 'polypeptide(L)'
;LEKKFMIPILGGGIGLLSFFVVALISDLDLQSMQDMFSAFPEGMMEFFGDLDVIANPYGWWTLEMLSFIWLYAGILFVFTASSLLSHEVEKKTIDLSLSKPISRYNFLGSKITFLYIYIMAVIGIFFLITLGSMVASSTFRAEGIFLERFLAAYFSVVLFLGALAMVAKFISTIFLSTKKSTALGVMILFIMFFLGEFYVYMDEAIQDIKYISIFYYFNPVDYLVKADIVIFTRDIYILGVINVALIVGSLIIFDKKDIPN
;
A
#
# COMPACT_ATOMS: atom_id res chain seq x y z
N LEU A 1 -20.79 11.51 4.77
CA LEU A 1 -20.40 10.29 5.52
C LEU A 1 -19.62 10.70 6.75
N GLU A 2 -20.11 10.36 7.95
CA GLU A 2 -19.34 10.59 9.18
C GLU A 2 -18.01 9.82 9.11
N LYS A 3 -16.90 10.44 9.52
CA LYS A 3 -15.55 9.85 9.45
C LYS A 3 -15.44 8.46 10.09
N LYS A 4 -16.32 8.14 11.05
CA LYS A 4 -16.36 6.85 11.75
C LYS A 4 -16.74 5.66 10.86
N PHE A 5 -17.49 5.88 9.78
CA PHE A 5 -17.88 4.80 8.86
C PHE A 5 -16.85 4.57 7.74
N MET A 6 -15.86 5.44 7.59
CA MET A 6 -14.92 5.38 6.47
C MET A 6 -14.01 4.14 6.54
N ILE A 7 -13.56 3.75 7.75
CA ILE A 7 -12.76 2.55 7.96
C ILE A 7 -13.51 1.28 7.53
N PRO A 8 -14.70 0.96 8.08
CA PRO A 8 -15.41 -0.26 7.71
C PRO A 8 -15.91 -0.23 6.26
N ILE A 9 -16.21 0.94 5.68
CA ILE A 9 -16.60 1.02 4.27
C ILE A 9 -15.43 0.71 3.33
N LEU A 10 -14.26 1.30 3.56
CA LEU A 10 -13.10 1.06 2.70
C LEU A 10 -12.53 -0.34 2.91
N GLY A 11 -12.24 -0.71 4.16
CA GLY A 11 -11.68 -2.02 4.48
C GLY A 11 -12.66 -3.15 4.20
N GLY A 12 -13.93 -2.97 4.55
CA GLY A 12 -14.99 -3.94 4.28
C GLY A 12 -15.33 -4.03 2.79
N GLY A 13 -15.35 -2.92 2.05
CA GLY A 13 -15.60 -2.92 0.61
C GLY A 13 -14.55 -3.70 -0.17
N ILE A 14 -13.26 -3.41 0.06
CA ILE A 14 -12.15 -4.16 -0.56
C ILE A 14 -12.12 -5.60 -0.03
N GLY A 15 -12.41 -5.82 1.26
CA GLY A 15 -12.51 -7.17 1.84
C GLY A 15 -13.62 -8.01 1.21
N LEU A 16 -14.78 -7.44 0.91
CA LEU A 16 -15.86 -8.13 0.21
C LEU A 16 -15.53 -8.41 -1.25
N LEU A 17 -14.80 -7.51 -1.92
CA LEU A 17 -14.27 -7.78 -3.26
C LEU A 17 -13.28 -8.96 -3.23
N SER A 18 -12.40 -9.00 -2.22
CA SER A 18 -11.48 -10.13 -1.99
C SER A 18 -12.22 -11.43 -1.69
N PHE A 19 -13.27 -11.37 -0.87
CA PHE A 19 -14.15 -12.52 -0.63
C PHE A 19 -14.74 -13.05 -1.94
N PHE A 20 -15.24 -12.16 -2.79
CA PHE A 20 -15.78 -12.52 -4.10
C PHE A 20 -14.74 -13.18 -4.99
N VAL A 21 -13.51 -12.64 -5.04
CA VAL A 21 -12.42 -13.24 -5.84
C VAL A 21 -11.98 -14.59 -5.29
N VAL A 22 -11.90 -14.77 -3.96
CA VAL A 22 -11.62 -16.08 -3.36
C VAL A 22 -12.72 -17.09 -3.69
N ALA A 23 -13.99 -16.69 -3.65
CA ALA A 23 -15.09 -17.55 -4.07
C ALA A 23 -14.97 -17.95 -5.55
N LEU A 24 -14.66 -16.99 -6.43
CA LEU A 24 -14.44 -17.23 -7.85
C LEU A 24 -13.29 -18.22 -8.08
N ILE A 25 -12.13 -18.02 -7.46
CA ILE A 25 -10.97 -18.92 -7.55
C ILE A 25 -11.33 -20.33 -7.07
N SER A 26 -12.21 -20.44 -6.07
CA SER A 26 -12.63 -21.74 -5.52
C SER A 26 -13.50 -22.55 -6.47
N ASP A 27 -14.25 -21.87 -7.33
CA ASP A 27 -15.11 -22.49 -8.34
C ASP A 27 -14.38 -22.81 -9.66
N LEU A 28 -13.16 -22.27 -9.84
CA LEU A 28 -12.33 -22.52 -11.02
C LEU A 28 -11.52 -23.81 -10.89
N ASP A 29 -11.42 -24.54 -11.99
CA ASP A 29 -10.44 -25.61 -12.15
C ASP A 29 -9.12 -25.02 -12.66
N LEU A 30 -8.25 -24.66 -11.71
CA LEU A 30 -6.95 -24.03 -11.99
C LEU A 30 -6.03 -24.94 -12.83
N GLN A 31 -6.20 -26.26 -12.76
CA GLN A 31 -5.41 -27.21 -13.56
C GLN A 31 -5.81 -27.14 -15.05
N SER A 32 -7.12 -27.15 -15.31
CA SER A 32 -7.64 -26.95 -16.66
C SER A 32 -7.24 -25.59 -17.26
N MET A 33 -7.09 -24.56 -16.42
CA MET A 33 -6.58 -23.26 -16.87
C MET A 33 -5.10 -23.31 -17.22
N GLN A 34 -4.26 -23.98 -16.42
CA GLN A 34 -2.84 -24.16 -16.71
C GLN A 34 -2.63 -24.89 -18.05
N ASP A 35 -3.39 -25.96 -18.29
CA ASP A 35 -3.33 -26.71 -19.54
C ASP A 35 -3.73 -25.84 -20.74
N MET A 36 -4.75 -24.99 -20.59
CA MET A 36 -5.15 -24.03 -21.62
C MET A 36 -4.06 -22.99 -21.91
N PHE A 37 -3.40 -22.46 -20.87
CA PHE A 37 -2.32 -21.48 -21.02
C PHE A 37 -1.06 -22.08 -21.65
N SER A 38 -0.74 -23.34 -21.33
CA SER A 38 0.40 -24.06 -21.92
C SER A 38 0.24 -24.31 -23.42
N ALA A 39 -0.99 -24.24 -23.95
CA ALA A 39 -1.28 -24.34 -25.38
C ALA A 39 -1.09 -23.02 -26.15
N PHE A 40 -0.83 -21.90 -25.47
CA PHE A 40 -0.53 -20.64 -26.14
C PHE A 40 0.90 -20.58 -26.67
N PRO A 41 1.18 -19.82 -27.75
CA PRO A 41 2.53 -19.58 -28.23
C PRO A 41 3.43 -18.98 -27.15
N GLU A 42 4.72 -19.33 -27.14
CA GLU A 42 5.70 -18.87 -26.14
C GLU A 42 5.71 -17.34 -25.96
N GLY A 43 5.59 -16.57 -27.05
CA GLY A 43 5.53 -15.10 -27.00
C GLY A 43 4.25 -14.53 -26.35
N MET A 44 3.17 -15.31 -26.23
CA MET A 44 2.01 -14.94 -25.42
C MET A 44 2.19 -15.36 -23.95
N MET A 45 2.91 -16.45 -23.67
CA MET A 45 3.21 -16.84 -22.29
C MET A 45 4.06 -15.79 -21.57
N GLU A 46 5.02 -15.18 -22.28
CA GLU A 46 5.83 -14.08 -21.75
C GLU A 46 4.99 -12.84 -21.36
N PHE A 47 3.82 -12.65 -21.99
CA PHE A 47 2.87 -11.58 -21.67
C PHE A 47 1.97 -11.89 -20.46
N PHE A 48 1.58 -13.16 -20.28
CA PHE A 48 0.80 -13.59 -19.10
C PHE A 48 1.66 -13.72 -17.84
N GLY A 49 2.99 -13.79 -17.98
CA GLY A 49 3.93 -13.86 -16.87
C GLY A 49 4.16 -15.29 -16.38
N ASP A 50 4.53 -15.43 -15.10
CA ASP A 50 4.84 -16.72 -14.49
C ASP A 50 3.55 -17.55 -14.31
N LEU A 51 3.31 -18.51 -15.22
CA LEU A 51 2.09 -19.33 -15.23
C LEU A 51 1.93 -20.14 -13.93
N ASP A 52 3.02 -20.47 -13.24
CA ASP A 52 2.95 -21.17 -11.96
C ASP A 52 2.37 -20.27 -10.86
N VAL A 53 2.55 -18.94 -10.97
CA VAL A 53 1.89 -17.98 -10.09
C VAL A 53 0.41 -17.89 -10.40
N ILE A 54 0.01 -17.92 -11.67
CA ILE A 54 -1.40 -17.84 -12.07
C ILE A 54 -2.16 -19.11 -11.70
N ALA A 55 -1.55 -20.29 -11.88
CA ALA A 55 -2.15 -21.58 -11.51
C ALA A 55 -2.23 -21.80 -9.99
N ASN A 56 -1.52 -20.99 -9.19
CA ASN A 56 -1.59 -21.04 -7.73
C ASN A 56 -2.71 -20.12 -7.19
N PRO A 57 -3.60 -20.61 -6.30
CA PRO A 57 -4.69 -19.78 -5.77
C PRO A 57 -4.21 -18.53 -5.02
N TYR A 58 -3.07 -18.60 -4.31
CA TYR A 58 -2.45 -17.42 -3.69
C TYR A 58 -1.86 -16.47 -4.72
N GLY A 59 -1.26 -16.99 -5.78
CA GLY A 59 -0.66 -16.16 -6.83
C GLY A 59 -1.71 -15.43 -7.65
N TRP A 60 -2.78 -16.11 -8.06
CA TRP A 60 -3.94 -15.46 -8.70
C TRP A 60 -4.52 -14.38 -7.79
N TRP A 61 -4.84 -14.72 -6.53
CA TRP A 61 -5.39 -13.75 -5.59
C TRP A 61 -4.47 -12.53 -5.41
N THR A 62 -3.16 -12.76 -5.34
CA THR A 62 -2.16 -11.69 -5.21
C THR A 62 -2.13 -10.79 -6.45
N LEU A 63 -2.21 -11.35 -7.66
CA LEU A 63 -2.24 -10.56 -8.89
C LEU A 63 -3.51 -9.73 -9.00
N GLU A 64 -4.67 -10.26 -8.61
CA GLU A 64 -5.95 -9.54 -8.67
C GLU A 64 -6.07 -8.49 -7.56
N MET A 65 -5.82 -8.88 -6.32
CA MET A 65 -6.02 -8.02 -5.16
C MET A 65 -4.81 -7.17 -4.81
N LEU A 66 -3.60 -7.57 -5.21
CA LEU A 66 -2.38 -6.87 -4.80
C LEU A 66 -1.55 -6.22 -5.91
N SER A 67 -2.09 -6.11 -7.13
CA SER A 67 -1.51 -5.27 -8.18
C SER A 67 -2.06 -3.84 -8.17
N PHE A 68 -3.03 -3.54 -9.04
CA PHE A 68 -3.48 -2.19 -9.36
C PHE A 68 -4.34 -1.53 -8.30
N ILE A 69 -5.10 -2.28 -7.49
CA ILE A 69 -6.01 -1.69 -6.50
C ILE A 69 -5.26 -0.82 -5.47
N TRP A 70 -4.00 -1.15 -5.18
CA TRP A 70 -3.19 -0.40 -4.23
C TRP A 70 -2.69 0.93 -4.75
N LEU A 71 -2.65 1.13 -6.07
CA LEU A 71 -2.41 2.45 -6.66
C LEU A 71 -3.52 3.43 -6.23
N TYR A 72 -4.78 2.99 -6.34
CA TYR A 72 -5.94 3.76 -5.92
C TYR A 72 -5.98 3.97 -4.40
N ALA A 73 -5.69 2.92 -3.62
CA ALA A 73 -5.55 3.03 -2.17
C ALA A 73 -4.45 4.04 -1.78
N GLY A 74 -3.30 3.99 -2.44
CA GLY A 74 -2.20 4.94 -2.26
C GLY A 74 -2.65 6.38 -2.49
N ILE A 75 -3.38 6.64 -3.56
CA ILE A 75 -3.96 7.97 -3.85
C ILE A 75 -4.90 8.41 -2.71
N LEU A 76 -5.79 7.53 -2.23
CA LEU A 76 -6.70 7.84 -1.11
C LEU A 76 -5.94 8.20 0.18
N PHE A 77 -4.87 7.47 0.50
CA PHE A 77 -4.06 7.77 1.68
C PHE A 77 -3.19 9.02 1.49
N VAL A 78 -2.75 9.34 0.28
CA VAL A 78 -2.11 10.63 -0.07
C VAL A 78 -3.07 11.80 0.18
N PHE A 79 -4.33 11.70 -0.24
CA PHE A 79 -5.36 12.71 0.06
C PHE A 79 -5.57 12.86 1.58
N THR A 80 -5.69 11.73 2.28
CA THR A 80 -5.89 11.71 3.74
C THR A 80 -4.72 12.39 4.44
N ALA A 81 -3.49 11.97 4.16
CA ALA A 81 -2.26 12.50 4.75
C ALA A 81 -2.08 14.00 4.51
N SER A 82 -2.37 14.46 3.29
CA SER A 82 -2.26 15.87 2.89
C SER A 82 -3.17 16.81 3.68
N SER A 83 -4.38 16.34 4.03
CA SER A 83 -5.37 17.14 4.74
C SER A 83 -5.17 17.18 6.26
N LEU A 84 -4.51 16.18 6.86
CA LEU A 84 -4.45 16.03 8.32
C LEU A 84 -3.81 17.22 9.06
N LEU A 85 -2.85 17.90 8.43
CA LEU A 85 -2.21 19.11 9.00
C LEU A 85 -2.71 20.37 8.30
N SER A 86 -2.59 20.39 6.97
CA SER A 86 -2.81 21.59 6.16
C SER A 86 -4.24 22.12 6.26
N HIS A 87 -5.23 21.27 6.50
CA HIS A 87 -6.63 21.69 6.63
C HIS A 87 -6.89 22.54 7.89
N GLU A 88 -6.15 22.31 8.98
CA GLU A 88 -6.25 23.15 10.18
C GLU A 88 -5.56 24.50 9.99
N VAL A 89 -4.49 24.54 9.19
CA VAL A 89 -3.83 25.80 8.81
C VAL A 89 -4.73 26.61 7.88
N GLU A 90 -5.25 25.99 6.83
CA GLU A 90 -6.15 26.64 5.85
C GLU A 90 -7.43 27.16 6.50
N LYS A 91 -7.91 26.52 7.57
CA LYS A 91 -9.09 26.96 8.35
C LYS A 91 -8.78 27.93 9.49
N LYS A 92 -7.51 28.30 9.72
CA LYS A 92 -7.08 29.14 10.85
C LYS A 92 -7.49 28.58 12.22
N THR A 93 -7.56 27.26 12.34
CA THR A 93 -7.89 26.57 13.61
C THR A 93 -6.67 25.97 14.29
N ILE A 94 -5.51 25.98 13.65
CA ILE A 94 -4.27 25.43 14.20
C ILE A 94 -3.86 26.14 15.49
N ASP A 95 -4.10 27.45 15.61
CA ASP A 95 -3.79 28.22 16.83
C ASP A 95 -4.62 27.76 18.02
N LEU A 96 -5.87 27.33 17.79
CA LEU A 96 -6.70 26.74 18.84
C LEU A 96 -6.12 25.41 19.32
N SER A 97 -5.62 24.59 18.40
CA SER A 97 -4.96 23.32 18.73
C SER A 97 -3.67 23.53 19.51
N LEU A 98 -2.86 24.53 19.12
CA LEU A 98 -1.57 24.86 19.73
C LEU A 98 -1.65 25.80 20.94
N SER A 99 -2.83 26.34 21.25
CA SER A 99 -3.07 27.10 22.50
C SER A 99 -2.98 26.22 23.75
N LYS A 100 -3.20 24.92 23.58
CA LYS A 100 -2.97 23.91 24.62
C LYS A 100 -1.46 23.73 24.80
N PRO A 101 -0.96 23.41 26.01
CA PRO A 101 0.46 23.19 26.26
C PRO A 101 0.94 21.84 25.67
N ILE A 102 0.84 21.69 24.35
CA ILE A 102 1.30 20.55 23.57
C ILE A 102 2.46 21.00 22.68
N SER A 103 3.52 20.19 22.62
CA SER A 103 4.63 20.46 21.70
C SER A 103 4.19 20.23 20.25
N ARG A 104 4.83 20.92 19.30
CA ARG A 104 4.62 20.72 17.86
C ARG A 104 4.91 19.27 17.44
N TYR A 105 5.92 18.65 18.05
CA TYR A 105 6.24 17.22 17.90
C TYR A 105 5.06 16.33 18.29
N ASN A 106 4.47 16.54 19.47
CA ASN A 106 3.33 15.73 19.92
C ASN A 106 2.09 15.98 19.05
N PHE A 107 1.86 17.22 18.64
CA PHE A 107 0.76 17.58 17.75
C PHE A 107 0.86 16.86 16.40
N LEU A 108 1.98 17.00 15.70
CA LEU A 108 2.17 16.35 14.40
C LEU A 108 2.30 14.82 14.54
N GLY A 109 3.01 14.36 15.57
CA GLY A 109 3.14 12.94 15.92
C GLY A 109 1.78 12.27 16.09
N SER A 110 0.84 12.90 16.81
CA SER A 110 -0.52 12.35 16.98
C SER A 110 -1.26 12.15 15.64
N LYS A 111 -1.04 13.05 14.68
CA LYS A 111 -1.64 12.96 13.33
C LYS A 111 -1.01 11.87 12.49
N ILE A 112 0.32 11.70 12.60
CA ILE A 112 1.05 10.61 11.94
C ILE A 112 0.61 9.27 12.55
N THR A 113 0.56 9.15 13.87
CA THR A 113 0.07 7.96 14.57
C THR A 113 -1.37 7.63 14.16
N PHE A 114 -2.26 8.65 14.10
CA PHE A 114 -3.62 8.46 13.58
C PHE A 114 -3.62 7.92 12.14
N LEU A 115 -2.77 8.45 11.26
CA LEU A 115 -2.65 8.00 9.87
C LEU A 115 -2.26 6.51 9.80
N TYR A 116 -1.26 6.07 10.56
CA TYR A 116 -0.86 4.65 10.58
C TYR A 116 -1.92 3.75 11.19
N ILE A 117 -2.54 4.14 12.31
CA ILE A 117 -3.66 3.37 12.90
C ILE A 117 -4.80 3.25 11.89
N TYR A 118 -5.10 4.33 11.16
CA TYR A 118 -6.13 4.35 10.14
C TYR A 118 -5.80 3.40 8.97
N ILE A 119 -4.57 3.44 8.44
CA ILE A 119 -4.10 2.50 7.42
C ILE A 119 -4.18 1.06 7.95
N MET A 120 -3.57 0.77 9.11
CA MET A 120 -3.56 -0.56 9.73
C MET A 120 -4.96 -1.13 9.95
N ALA A 121 -5.93 -0.30 10.35
CA ALA A 121 -7.31 -0.73 10.55
C ALA A 121 -8.02 -1.06 9.24
N VAL A 122 -7.89 -0.20 8.21
CA VAL A 122 -8.49 -0.44 6.88
C VAL A 122 -7.92 -1.72 6.26
N ILE A 123 -6.59 -1.84 6.26
CA ILE A 123 -5.90 -3.02 5.71
C ILE A 123 -6.18 -4.25 6.57
N GLY A 124 -6.30 -4.08 7.89
CA GLY A 124 -6.57 -5.18 8.82
C GLY A 124 -7.94 -5.79 8.56
N ILE A 125 -8.97 -4.98 8.33
CA ILE A 125 -10.31 -5.48 7.96
C ILE A 125 -10.27 -6.24 6.63
N PHE A 126 -9.58 -5.70 5.61
CA PHE A 126 -9.43 -6.35 4.31
C PHE A 126 -8.74 -7.72 4.44
N PHE A 127 -7.61 -7.80 5.15
CA PHE A 127 -6.89 -9.06 5.37
C PHE A 127 -7.72 -10.03 6.24
N LEU A 128 -8.42 -9.56 7.26
CA LEU A 128 -9.27 -10.42 8.12
C LEU A 128 -10.42 -11.07 7.34
N ILE A 129 -11.13 -10.30 6.50
CA ILE A 129 -12.21 -10.85 5.66
C ILE A 129 -11.65 -11.85 4.66
N THR A 130 -10.51 -11.53 4.05
CA THR A 130 -9.83 -12.41 3.10
C THR A 130 -9.36 -13.71 3.75
N LEU A 131 -8.77 -13.66 4.94
CA LEU A 131 -8.38 -14.86 5.67
C LEU A 131 -9.60 -15.72 5.97
N GLY A 132 -10.72 -15.09 6.38
CA GLY A 132 -11.99 -15.77 6.60
C GLY A 132 -12.50 -16.49 5.35
N SER A 133 -12.42 -15.85 4.18
CA SER A 133 -12.82 -16.48 2.91
C SER A 133 -11.89 -17.61 2.49
N MET A 134 -10.57 -17.46 2.64
CA MET A 134 -9.60 -18.51 2.34
C MET A 134 -9.78 -19.73 3.25
N VAL A 135 -10.03 -19.52 4.55
CA VAL A 135 -10.32 -20.62 5.49
C VAL A 135 -11.62 -21.33 5.13
N ALA A 136 -12.61 -20.61 4.60
CA ALA A 136 -13.89 -21.20 4.15
C ALA A 136 -13.78 -21.94 2.81
N SER A 137 -12.82 -21.61 1.96
CA SER A 137 -12.58 -22.26 0.66
C SER A 137 -11.92 -23.63 0.79
N SER A 138 -12.42 -24.64 0.07
CA SER A 138 -11.74 -25.93 -0.05
C SER A 138 -10.43 -25.85 -0.82
N THR A 139 -10.35 -24.99 -1.85
CA THR A 139 -9.17 -24.81 -2.70
C THR A 139 -8.00 -24.28 -1.90
N PHE A 140 -8.21 -23.22 -1.11
CA PHE A 140 -7.16 -22.66 -0.26
C PHE A 140 -6.80 -23.59 0.92
N ARG A 141 -7.76 -24.35 1.46
CA ARG A 141 -7.43 -25.37 2.48
C ARG A 141 -6.61 -26.53 1.92
N ALA A 142 -6.82 -26.92 0.68
CA ALA A 142 -6.03 -27.96 0.01
C ALA A 142 -4.59 -27.49 -0.25
N GLU A 143 -4.42 -26.22 -0.63
CA GLU A 143 -3.11 -25.59 -0.80
C GLU A 143 -2.36 -25.38 0.54
N GLY A 144 -3.12 -25.09 1.61
CA GLY A 144 -2.61 -24.83 2.94
C GLY A 144 -2.74 -23.35 3.34
N ILE A 145 -3.05 -23.10 4.61
CA ILE A 145 -3.24 -21.74 5.14
C ILE A 145 -1.94 -21.23 5.79
N PHE A 146 -1.21 -20.38 5.07
CA PHE A 146 0.08 -19.82 5.50
C PHE A 146 -0.09 -18.48 6.24
N LEU A 147 -0.41 -18.53 7.53
CA LEU A 147 -0.65 -17.34 8.36
C LEU A 147 0.56 -16.39 8.41
N GLU A 148 1.76 -16.93 8.49
CA GLU A 148 3.01 -16.15 8.55
C GLU A 148 3.24 -15.34 7.27
N ARG A 149 2.99 -15.94 6.10
CA ARG A 149 3.10 -15.26 4.80
C ARG A 149 2.02 -14.20 4.64
N PHE A 150 0.81 -14.51 5.13
CA PHE A 150 -0.31 -13.59 5.10
C PHE A 150 -0.09 -12.36 6.00
N LEU A 151 0.50 -12.56 7.18
CA LEU A 151 0.93 -11.47 8.05
C LEU A 151 2.08 -10.66 7.43
N ALA A 152 3.05 -11.32 6.79
CA ALA A 152 4.12 -10.66 6.06
C ALA A 152 3.56 -9.72 4.96
N ALA A 153 2.60 -10.21 4.17
CA ALA A 153 1.91 -9.40 3.16
C ALA A 153 1.14 -8.24 3.78
N TYR A 154 0.42 -8.45 4.90
CA TYR A 154 -0.26 -7.39 5.62
C TYR A 154 0.69 -6.25 6.01
N PHE A 155 1.83 -6.59 6.64
CA PHE A 155 2.81 -5.58 7.06
C PHE A 155 3.46 -4.88 5.87
N SER A 156 3.74 -5.60 4.78
CA SER A 156 4.27 -5.00 3.55
C SER A 156 3.29 -3.97 2.98
N VAL A 157 2.00 -4.31 2.84
CA VAL A 157 0.97 -3.37 2.36
C VAL A 157 0.87 -2.14 3.26
N VAL A 158 0.89 -2.31 4.58
CA VAL A 158 0.83 -1.19 5.54
C VAL A 158 2.03 -0.26 5.38
N LEU A 159 3.25 -0.80 5.28
CA LEU A 159 4.47 0.00 5.13
C LEU A 159 4.55 0.68 3.76
N PHE A 160 4.13 -0.03 2.70
CA PHE A 160 4.05 0.48 1.34
C PHE A 160 3.10 1.69 1.26
N LEU A 161 1.85 1.54 1.70
CA LEU A 161 0.87 2.62 1.71
C LEU A 161 1.25 3.74 2.68
N GLY A 162 1.87 3.37 3.82
CA GLY A 162 2.46 4.30 4.77
C GLY A 162 3.51 5.19 4.12
N ALA A 163 4.42 4.61 3.33
CA ALA A 163 5.47 5.35 2.65
C ALA A 163 4.88 6.34 1.63
N LEU A 164 3.92 5.91 0.81
CA LEU A 164 3.22 6.77 -0.15
C LEU A 164 2.49 7.92 0.55
N ALA A 165 1.77 7.63 1.63
CA ALA A 165 1.06 8.63 2.41
C ALA A 165 2.03 9.61 3.10
N MET A 166 3.18 9.12 3.57
CA MET A 166 4.19 9.94 4.23
C MET A 166 4.93 10.87 3.28
N VAL A 167 5.07 10.53 2.00
CA VAL A 167 5.57 11.48 0.97
C VAL A 167 4.67 12.72 0.94
N ALA A 168 3.36 12.50 0.83
CA ALA A 168 2.40 13.60 0.84
C ALA A 168 2.42 14.33 2.19
N LYS A 169 2.48 13.60 3.31
CA LYS A 169 2.53 14.22 4.65
C LYS A 169 3.73 15.14 4.82
N PHE A 170 4.90 14.69 4.38
CA PHE A 170 6.14 15.45 4.40
C PHE A 170 6.00 16.75 3.61
N ILE A 171 5.47 16.68 2.39
CA ILE A 171 5.19 17.85 1.55
C ILE A 171 4.19 18.79 2.25
N SER A 172 3.19 18.23 2.92
CA SER A 172 2.22 18.99 3.73
C SER A 172 2.90 19.82 4.83
N THR A 173 3.98 19.35 5.45
CA THR A 173 4.73 20.12 6.46
C THR A 173 5.52 21.28 5.86
N ILE A 174 5.94 21.15 4.59
CA ILE A 174 6.70 22.18 3.88
C ILE A 174 5.78 23.30 3.39
N PHE A 175 4.67 22.94 2.75
CA PHE A 175 3.80 23.91 2.07
C PHE A 175 2.60 24.36 2.90
N LEU A 176 2.23 23.61 3.95
CA LEU A 176 1.04 23.85 4.77
C LEU A 176 -0.25 24.06 3.92
N SER A 177 -0.31 23.41 2.76
CA SER A 177 -1.44 23.50 1.83
C SER A 177 -1.89 22.11 1.40
N THR A 178 -3.18 21.83 1.56
CA THR A 178 -3.79 20.57 1.18
C THR A 178 -3.68 20.36 -0.33
N LYS A 179 -3.97 21.41 -1.11
CA LYS A 179 -3.92 21.34 -2.59
C LYS A 179 -2.52 21.01 -3.09
N LYS A 180 -1.48 21.72 -2.62
CA LYS A 180 -0.09 21.49 -3.05
C LYS A 180 0.42 20.12 -2.62
N SER A 181 0.16 19.76 -1.36
CA SER A 181 0.52 18.46 -0.79
C SER A 181 -0.06 17.30 -1.58
N THR A 182 -1.35 17.37 -1.89
CA THR A 182 -2.04 16.36 -2.69
C THR A 182 -1.49 16.29 -4.11
N ALA A 183 -1.36 17.43 -4.80
CA ALA A 183 -0.93 17.46 -6.19
C ALA A 183 0.49 16.87 -6.36
N LEU A 184 1.43 17.29 -5.52
CA LEU A 184 2.80 16.78 -5.54
C LEU A 184 2.88 15.34 -5.04
N GLY A 185 2.11 14.97 -4.01
CA GLY A 185 2.06 13.60 -3.50
C GLY A 185 1.58 12.61 -4.57
N VAL A 186 0.50 12.94 -5.28
CA VAL A 186 -0.02 12.11 -6.39
C VAL A 186 0.96 12.08 -7.56
N MET A 187 1.56 13.22 -7.93
CA MET A 187 2.57 13.27 -8.99
C MET A 187 3.76 12.35 -8.68
N ILE A 188 4.33 12.44 -7.48
CA ILE A 188 5.45 11.60 -7.05
C ILE A 188 5.02 10.13 -7.00
N LEU A 189 3.82 9.83 -6.49
CA LEU A 189 3.29 8.47 -6.50
C LEU A 189 3.27 7.86 -7.90
N PHE A 190 2.77 8.59 -8.91
CA PHE A 190 2.77 8.09 -10.30
C PHE A 190 4.19 7.94 -10.87
N ILE A 191 5.09 8.88 -10.59
CA ILE A 191 6.50 8.74 -10.99
C ILE A 191 7.09 7.45 -10.40
N MET A 192 6.89 7.22 -9.10
CA MET A 192 7.38 6.01 -8.43
C MET A 192 6.72 4.76 -9.02
N PHE A 193 5.42 4.78 -9.30
CA PHE A 193 4.73 3.66 -9.96
C PHE A 193 5.39 3.29 -11.30
N PHE A 194 5.58 4.26 -12.20
CA PHE A 194 6.20 3.98 -13.49
C PHE A 194 7.65 3.48 -13.36
N LEU A 195 8.43 4.08 -12.46
CA LEU A 195 9.82 3.65 -12.23
C LEU A 195 9.92 2.27 -11.58
N GLY A 196 8.95 1.87 -10.76
CA GLY A 196 8.99 0.61 -10.01
C GLY A 196 8.42 -0.57 -10.78
N GLU A 197 7.33 -0.36 -11.54
CA GLU A 197 6.62 -1.44 -12.24
C GLU A 197 7.12 -1.64 -13.68
N PHE A 198 7.54 -0.56 -14.35
CA PHE A 198 7.86 -0.60 -15.78
C PHE A 198 9.37 -0.54 -16.09
N TYR A 199 10.23 -0.65 -15.07
CA TYR A 199 11.69 -0.60 -15.29
C TYR A 199 12.19 -1.69 -16.24
N VAL A 200 11.53 -2.85 -16.29
CA VAL A 200 11.92 -3.99 -17.14
C VAL A 200 11.86 -3.63 -18.63
N TYR A 201 11.01 -2.68 -19.00
CA TYR A 201 10.85 -2.19 -20.38
C TYR A 201 11.80 -1.04 -20.72
N MET A 202 12.65 -0.61 -19.78
CA MET A 202 13.66 0.43 -19.99
C MET A 202 14.99 -0.19 -20.44
N ASP A 203 15.83 0.62 -21.12
CA ASP A 203 17.19 0.22 -21.47
C ASP A 203 17.96 -0.29 -20.24
N GLU A 204 18.69 -1.40 -20.39
CA GLU A 204 19.44 -2.05 -19.29
C GLU A 204 20.31 -1.06 -18.50
N ALA A 205 20.91 -0.08 -19.21
CA ALA A 205 21.78 0.94 -18.63
C ALA A 205 21.10 1.87 -17.60
N ILE A 206 19.76 1.94 -17.57
CA ILE A 206 19.00 2.81 -16.66
C ILE A 206 18.07 2.05 -15.71
N GLN A 207 18.04 0.71 -15.76
CA GLN A 207 17.10 -0.08 -14.94
C GLN A 207 17.31 0.08 -13.43
N ASP A 208 18.49 0.49 -12.98
CA ASP A 208 18.79 0.78 -11.57
C ASP A 208 17.94 1.92 -10.99
N ILE A 209 17.26 2.72 -11.84
CA ILE A 209 16.32 3.75 -11.39
C ILE A 209 15.18 3.18 -10.54
N LYS A 210 14.86 1.89 -10.69
CA LYS A 210 13.84 1.18 -9.90
C LYS A 210 14.07 1.27 -8.40
N TYR A 211 15.34 1.35 -7.96
CA TYR A 211 15.68 1.38 -6.53
C TYR A 211 15.22 2.67 -5.82
N ILE A 212 14.89 3.72 -6.57
CA ILE A 212 14.29 4.95 -6.04
C ILE A 212 12.79 4.77 -5.77
N SER A 213 12.14 3.81 -6.44
CA SER A 213 10.71 3.61 -6.36
C SER A 213 10.29 2.85 -5.10
N ILE A 214 9.29 3.40 -4.40
CA ILE A 214 8.57 2.69 -3.33
C ILE A 214 7.86 1.43 -3.86
N PHE A 215 7.40 1.43 -5.12
CA PHE A 215 6.70 0.30 -5.74
C PHE A 215 7.63 -0.90 -5.98
N TYR A 216 8.91 -0.66 -6.26
CA TYR A 216 9.88 -1.76 -6.45
C TYR A 216 10.03 -2.65 -5.20
N TYR A 217 9.82 -2.07 -4.01
CA TYR A 217 9.90 -2.78 -2.73
C TYR A 217 8.54 -3.33 -2.27
N PHE A 218 7.51 -3.28 -3.11
CA PHE A 218 6.21 -3.88 -2.84
C PHE A 218 6.00 -5.08 -3.76
N ASN A 219 6.51 -6.25 -3.34
CA ASN A 219 6.43 -7.47 -4.12
C ASN A 219 5.66 -8.58 -3.37
N PRO A 220 4.32 -8.49 -3.32
CA PRO A 220 3.52 -9.42 -2.55
C PRO A 220 3.54 -10.86 -3.09
N VAL A 221 3.86 -11.06 -4.37
CA VAL A 221 4.00 -12.39 -5.00
C VAL A 221 5.16 -13.15 -4.37
N ASP A 222 6.32 -12.50 -4.23
CA ASP A 222 7.50 -13.14 -3.66
C ASP A 222 7.29 -13.50 -2.17
N TYR A 223 6.44 -12.76 -1.45
CA TYR A 223 6.14 -13.05 -0.04
C TYR A 223 5.10 -14.17 0.14
N LEU A 224 4.00 -14.12 -0.61
CA LEU A 224 2.87 -15.06 -0.43
C LEU A 224 3.09 -16.38 -1.15
N VAL A 225 3.61 -16.33 -2.38
CA VAL A 225 3.73 -17.51 -3.25
C VAL A 225 5.10 -18.15 -3.04
N LYS A 226 6.17 -17.39 -3.28
CA LYS A 226 7.54 -17.92 -3.28
C LYS A 226 8.15 -18.06 -1.88
N ALA A 227 7.55 -17.42 -0.87
CA ALA A 227 8.03 -17.39 0.51
C ALA A 227 9.50 -16.94 0.64
N ASP A 228 9.91 -15.99 -0.20
CA ASP A 228 11.29 -15.50 -0.21
C ASP A 228 11.52 -14.57 0.99
N ILE A 229 12.12 -15.12 2.04
CA ILE A 229 12.43 -14.39 3.27
C ILE A 229 13.50 -13.31 3.06
N VAL A 230 14.41 -13.48 2.11
CA VAL A 230 15.50 -12.54 1.86
C VAL A 230 14.95 -11.29 1.19
N ILE A 231 14.13 -11.45 0.16
CA ILE A 231 13.44 -10.35 -0.52
C ILE A 231 12.50 -9.65 0.46
N PHE A 232 11.69 -10.41 1.20
CA PHE A 232 10.81 -9.85 2.23
C PHE A 232 11.57 -8.98 3.24
N THR A 233 12.67 -9.51 3.80
CA THR A 233 13.45 -8.79 4.82
C THR A 233 14.06 -7.52 4.27
N ARG A 234 14.62 -7.57 3.06
CA ARG A 234 15.16 -6.40 2.35
C ARG A 234 14.08 -5.34 2.18
N ASP A 235 12.93 -5.72 1.65
CA ASP A 235 11.86 -4.79 1.27
C ASP A 235 11.23 -4.12 2.49
N ILE A 236 10.92 -4.88 3.53
CA ILE A 236 10.40 -4.34 4.79
C ILE A 236 11.41 -3.41 5.45
N TYR A 237 12.70 -3.76 5.43
CA TYR A 237 13.74 -2.89 5.95
C TYR A 237 13.78 -1.56 5.20
N ILE A 238 13.81 -1.59 3.87
CA ILE A 238 13.89 -0.37 3.05
C ILE A 238 12.61 0.48 3.19
N LEU A 239 11.43 -0.13 3.09
CA LEU A 239 10.16 0.57 3.34
C LEU A 239 10.12 1.17 4.74
N GLY A 240 10.59 0.43 5.75
CA GLY A 240 10.71 0.92 7.13
C GLY A 240 11.61 2.16 7.23
N VAL A 241 12.79 2.12 6.61
CA VAL A 241 13.73 3.24 6.56
C VAL A 241 13.10 4.46 5.87
N ILE A 242 12.42 4.27 4.73
CA ILE A 242 11.72 5.36 4.02
C ILE A 242 10.67 6.01 4.93
N ASN A 243 9.83 5.20 5.57
CA ASN A 243 8.81 5.69 6.50
C ASN A 243 9.45 6.50 7.65
N VAL A 244 10.47 5.94 8.32
CA VAL A 244 11.16 6.60 9.43
C VAL A 244 11.80 7.92 8.98
N ALA A 245 12.50 7.93 7.84
CA ALA A 245 13.13 9.12 7.30
C ALA A 245 12.11 10.23 7.01
N LEU A 246 10.97 9.89 6.40
CA LEU A 246 9.90 10.84 6.11
C LEU A 246 9.20 11.33 7.38
N ILE A 247 9.00 10.47 8.39
CA ILE A 247 8.43 10.85 9.70
C ILE A 247 9.36 11.83 10.40
N VAL A 248 10.63 11.47 10.57
CA VAL A 248 11.63 12.31 11.24
C VAL A 248 11.80 13.63 10.50
N GLY A 249 11.91 13.60 9.17
CA GLY A 249 11.95 14.80 8.34
C GLY A 249 10.73 15.69 8.52
N SER A 250 9.52 15.11 8.54
CA SER A 250 8.27 15.85 8.77
C SER A 250 8.25 16.53 10.13
N LEU A 251 8.68 15.83 11.19
CA LEU A 251 8.72 16.34 12.55
C LEU A 251 9.71 17.51 12.68
N ILE A 252 10.93 17.36 12.15
CA ILE A 252 11.98 18.39 12.19
C ILE A 252 11.56 19.64 11.41
N ILE A 253 11.00 19.46 10.20
CA ILE A 253 10.58 20.59 9.37
C ILE A 253 9.43 21.35 10.04
N PHE A 254 8.42 20.64 10.54
CA PHE A 254 7.26 21.28 11.14
C PHE A 254 7.59 22.03 12.44
N ASP A 255 8.51 21.50 13.25
CA ASP A 255 8.95 22.15 14.48
C ASP A 255 9.52 23.55 14.22
N LYS A 256 10.34 23.66 13.17
CA LYS A 256 11.00 24.91 12.74
C LYS A 256 10.11 25.81 11.86
N LYS A 257 8.92 25.36 11.49
CA LYS A 257 8.08 26.06 10.50
C LYS A 257 7.30 27.21 11.13
N ASP A 258 7.35 28.38 10.52
CA ASP A 258 6.44 29.48 10.89
C ASP A 258 5.03 29.15 10.41
N ILE A 259 4.07 29.26 11.34
CA ILE A 259 2.66 29.00 11.06
C ILE A 259 2.02 30.33 10.66
N PRO A 260 1.48 30.44 9.45
CA PRO A 260 0.81 31.66 9.02
C PRO A 260 -0.53 31.85 9.76
N ASN A 261 -0.79 33.08 10.21
CA ASN A 261 -2.04 33.49 10.88
C ASN A 261 -3.24 33.62 9.92
#